data_AF-A0A098G6L5-F1
#
_entry.id   AF-A0A098G6L5-F1
#
_cell.length_a   1.000
_cell.length_b   1.000
_cell.length_c   1.000
_cell.angle_alpha   90.00
_cell.angle_beta   90.00
_cell.angle_gamma   90.00
#
_symmetry.space_group_name_H-M   'P 1'
#
loop_
_entity.id
_entity.type
_entity.pdbx_description
1 polymer ?
#
loop_
_entity_poly.entity_id
_entity_poly.type
_entity_poly.pdbx_seq_one_letter_code
_entity_poly.pdbx_strand_id
1 'polypeptide(L)'
;MLDSLIYEFVPKDYLHEISTQKWLDYSKAYEQEKNESKRTSFLKALARHSGTPIAQIRLTFNALIAPDIMPADQEKIILALQEPQSLNTMKIAQFLQNHPILKTRQLESLFITRTEWNAFIAKFEQQNRKKVTNSFIIEALCTIRKISRDQLLDGLNTSGPLRSVKRKYIETKPQVRNIRSFYVDDGGINPLIYESTAAEDEVAEKLETEGVRITPLSCATPEKRYPGLELRQTPGGGKVRPVCNIHTGNNRHTLFKHLTPYGKSLGQGRVNVSDVSSDDICKNLSNLLVKRAEPVEYVATLPIIIDRIGVGRQSARSIMGASAADVFRAHEIEISPTGGRSIHWAHLIANFLGDTQDLIVADSTEEIINMVPSTAAANYNTLEAIELFIRKTLVDKKTAQIHIRVTPEYSGEGTIPDLLTYALSWTEKNDMGATLDCHEDFYIFPQSSYRFTKTVHDTIKMLRNERNNSIFAEDEEDDERPTCHL
;
A
#
# COMPACT_ATOMS: atom_id res chain seq x y z
N MET A 1 -6.73 20.61 -34.05
CA MET A 1 -8.20 20.57 -33.89
C MET A 1 -8.60 19.75 -32.67
N LEU A 2 -8.17 18.49 -32.50
CA LEU A 2 -8.53 17.72 -31.30
C LEU A 2 -8.02 18.34 -29.99
N ASP A 3 -6.84 18.95 -29.98
CA ASP A 3 -6.31 19.60 -28.78
C ASP A 3 -7.25 20.72 -28.27
N SER A 4 -7.81 21.55 -29.15
CA SER A 4 -8.78 22.58 -28.75
C SER A 4 -10.12 22.01 -28.28
N LEU A 5 -10.54 20.87 -28.83
CA LEU A 5 -11.75 20.17 -28.38
C LEU A 5 -11.54 19.50 -27.01
N ILE A 6 -10.34 18.99 -26.72
CA ILE A 6 -9.99 18.45 -25.39
C ILE A 6 -10.16 19.55 -24.32
N TYR A 7 -9.70 20.77 -24.61
CA TYR A 7 -9.90 21.91 -23.70
C TYR A 7 -11.38 22.29 -23.49
N GLU A 8 -12.27 21.98 -24.46
CA GLU A 8 -13.72 22.20 -24.32
C GLU A 8 -14.34 21.37 -23.18
N PHE A 9 -13.67 20.31 -22.73
CA PHE A 9 -14.15 19.43 -21.66
C PHE A 9 -13.60 19.78 -20.27
N VAL A 10 -12.67 20.73 -20.17
CA VAL A 10 -11.92 21.01 -18.93
C VAL A 10 -12.68 21.92 -17.93
N PRO A 11 -13.76 22.64 -18.29
CA PRO A 11 -14.58 23.31 -17.27
C PRO A 11 -16.10 23.11 -17.38
N LYS A 12 -16.59 22.08 -18.09
CA LYS A 12 -18.05 21.92 -18.27
C LYS A 12 -18.71 21.24 -17.07
N ASP A 13 -19.92 21.71 -16.79
CA ASP A 13 -20.85 21.11 -15.83
C ASP A 13 -20.98 19.60 -16.12
N TYR A 14 -20.77 18.79 -15.07
CA TYR A 14 -20.87 17.34 -15.12
C TYR A 14 -22.29 16.83 -15.39
N LEU A 15 -23.29 17.71 -15.34
CA LEU A 15 -24.66 17.43 -15.78
C LEU A 15 -24.91 17.82 -17.24
N HIS A 16 -24.00 18.55 -17.89
CA HIS A 16 -24.13 18.88 -19.29
C HIS A 16 -23.91 17.63 -20.15
N GLU A 17 -24.83 17.41 -21.08
CA GLU A 17 -24.85 16.27 -21.97
C GLU A 17 -24.34 16.67 -23.36
N ILE A 18 -23.48 15.85 -23.96
CA ILE A 18 -23.07 16.03 -25.35
C ILE A 18 -24.28 15.73 -26.24
N SER A 19 -24.67 16.70 -27.05
CA SER A 19 -25.80 16.57 -27.98
C SER A 19 -25.45 15.67 -29.17
N THR A 20 -26.48 15.17 -29.87
CA THR A 20 -26.32 14.35 -31.09
C THR A 20 -25.41 15.03 -32.10
N GLN A 21 -25.64 16.32 -32.37
CA GLN A 21 -24.84 17.08 -33.32
C GLN A 21 -23.37 17.17 -32.90
N LYS A 22 -23.10 17.40 -31.62
CA LYS A 22 -21.71 17.44 -31.13
C LYS A 22 -21.02 16.08 -31.25
N TRP A 23 -21.73 14.99 -31.00
CA TRP A 23 -21.18 13.65 -31.22
C TRP A 23 -20.78 13.42 -32.69
N LEU A 24 -21.60 13.88 -33.65
CA LEU A 24 -21.28 13.84 -35.09
C LEU A 24 -20.07 14.71 -35.44
N ASP A 25 -19.99 15.92 -34.87
CA ASP A 25 -18.88 16.81 -35.13
C ASP A 25 -17.57 16.24 -34.57
N TYR A 26 -17.63 15.62 -33.39
CA TYR A 26 -16.50 14.94 -32.75
C TYR A 26 -16.06 13.68 -33.52
N SER A 27 -16.99 12.90 -34.09
CA SER A 27 -16.62 11.73 -34.90
C SER A 27 -15.90 12.15 -36.19
N LYS A 28 -16.34 13.23 -36.84
CA LYS A 28 -15.65 13.81 -38.01
C LYS A 28 -14.26 14.35 -37.65
N ALA A 29 -14.13 15.05 -36.52
CA ALA A 29 -12.83 15.54 -36.05
C ALA A 29 -11.87 14.38 -35.71
N TYR A 30 -12.40 13.29 -35.16
CA TYR A 30 -11.66 12.06 -34.89
C TYR A 30 -11.17 11.39 -36.17
N GLU A 31 -12.01 11.30 -37.20
CA GLU A 31 -11.66 10.77 -38.53
C GLU A 31 -10.49 11.53 -39.17
N GLN A 32 -10.54 12.86 -39.14
CA GLN A 32 -9.56 13.74 -39.79
C GLN A 32 -8.18 13.73 -39.11
N GLU A 33 -8.11 13.42 -37.81
CA GLU A 33 -6.84 13.35 -37.09
C GLU A 33 -6.09 12.07 -37.43
N LYS A 34 -4.86 12.16 -37.92
CA LYS A 34 -4.04 10.96 -38.25
C LYS A 34 -3.18 10.48 -37.08
N ASN A 35 -3.00 11.30 -36.05
CA ASN A 35 -2.18 10.96 -34.90
C ASN A 35 -2.96 10.11 -33.87
N GLU A 36 -2.57 8.84 -33.73
CA GLU A 36 -3.24 7.89 -32.81
C GLU A 36 -3.13 8.28 -31.34
N SER A 37 -2.03 8.94 -30.93
CA SER A 37 -1.88 9.43 -29.55
C SER A 37 -2.88 10.55 -29.25
N LYS A 38 -3.10 11.47 -30.21
CA LYS A 38 -4.11 12.53 -30.07
C LYS A 38 -5.52 11.97 -30.09
N ARG A 39 -5.83 11.03 -30.97
CA ARG A 39 -7.10 10.29 -30.99
C ARG A 39 -7.37 9.61 -29.64
N THR A 40 -6.38 8.91 -29.10
CA THR A 40 -6.50 8.23 -27.81
C THR A 40 -6.75 9.22 -26.67
N SER A 41 -6.04 10.36 -26.67
CA SER A 41 -6.21 11.41 -25.65
C SER A 41 -7.58 12.07 -25.73
N PHE A 42 -8.08 12.30 -26.95
CA PHE A 42 -9.42 12.83 -27.20
C PHE A 42 -10.53 11.86 -26.74
N LEU A 43 -10.40 10.57 -27.07
CA LEU A 43 -11.34 9.54 -26.59
C LEU A 43 -11.35 9.45 -25.05
N LYS A 44 -10.18 9.57 -24.40
CA LYS A 44 -10.09 9.63 -22.92
C LYS A 44 -10.83 10.84 -22.36
N ALA A 45 -10.70 12.01 -22.99
CA ALA A 45 -11.41 13.23 -22.57
C ALA A 45 -12.93 13.09 -22.73
N LEU A 46 -13.38 12.56 -23.88
CA LEU A 46 -14.79 12.27 -24.13
C LEU A 46 -15.36 11.26 -23.14
N ALA A 47 -14.64 10.17 -22.86
CA ALA A 47 -15.06 9.17 -21.88
C ALA A 47 -15.20 9.77 -20.48
N ARG A 48 -14.23 10.61 -20.06
CA ARG A 48 -14.28 11.31 -18.77
C ARG A 48 -15.49 12.24 -18.65
N HIS A 49 -15.78 12.98 -19.72
CA HIS A 49 -16.89 13.93 -19.72
C HIS A 49 -18.24 13.23 -19.84
N SER A 50 -18.43 12.32 -20.80
CA SER A 50 -19.71 11.62 -21.05
C SER A 50 -20.00 10.47 -20.09
N GLY A 51 -19.00 9.94 -19.39
CA GLY A 51 -19.13 8.74 -18.58
C GLY A 51 -19.25 7.44 -19.41
N THR A 52 -19.12 7.52 -20.73
CA THR A 52 -19.22 6.37 -21.65
C THR A 52 -17.85 5.69 -21.83
N PRO A 53 -17.76 4.34 -21.82
CA PRO A 53 -16.50 3.64 -22.00
C PRO A 53 -15.78 3.98 -23.31
N ILE A 54 -14.46 4.09 -23.27
CA ILE A 54 -13.62 4.41 -24.45
C ILE A 54 -13.86 3.42 -25.60
N ALA A 55 -13.99 2.13 -25.28
CA ALA A 55 -14.22 1.09 -26.28
C ALA A 55 -15.54 1.33 -27.04
N GLN A 56 -16.60 1.71 -26.32
CA GLN A 56 -17.90 2.01 -26.91
C GLN A 56 -17.85 3.28 -27.76
N ILE A 57 -17.20 4.35 -27.29
CA ILE A 57 -17.00 5.57 -28.09
C ILE A 57 -16.24 5.24 -29.38
N ARG A 58 -15.16 4.45 -29.28
CA ARG A 58 -14.34 4.05 -30.44
C ARG A 58 -15.16 3.24 -31.44
N LEU A 59 -15.92 2.25 -30.97
CA LEU A 59 -16.80 1.43 -31.81
C LEU A 59 -17.85 2.29 -32.52
N THR A 60 -18.51 3.19 -31.79
CA THR A 60 -19.50 4.10 -32.36
C THR A 60 -18.89 5.06 -33.37
N PHE A 61 -17.72 5.64 -33.10
CA PHE A 61 -17.04 6.53 -34.05
C PHE A 61 -16.63 5.78 -35.31
N ASN A 62 -16.07 4.58 -35.19
CA ASN A 62 -15.72 3.75 -36.34
C ASN A 62 -16.95 3.35 -37.14
N ALA A 63 -18.08 3.07 -36.48
CA ALA A 63 -19.34 2.85 -37.15
C ALA A 63 -19.72 4.11 -37.94
N LEU A 64 -19.87 5.28 -37.30
CA LEU A 64 -20.28 6.55 -37.93
C LEU A 64 -19.42 7.01 -39.13
N ILE A 65 -18.18 6.55 -39.23
CA ILE A 65 -17.24 6.86 -40.32
C ILE A 65 -17.43 5.93 -41.54
N ALA A 66 -18.22 4.87 -41.44
CA ALA A 66 -18.44 3.94 -42.53
C ALA A 66 -19.11 4.63 -43.75
N PRO A 67 -18.65 4.34 -44.98
CA PRO A 67 -18.99 5.11 -46.19
C PRO A 67 -20.48 5.07 -46.58
N ASP A 68 -21.24 4.08 -46.10
CA ASP A 68 -22.63 3.82 -46.52
C ASP A 68 -23.68 4.18 -45.46
N ILE A 69 -23.31 4.95 -44.43
CA ILE A 69 -24.26 5.27 -43.35
C ILE A 69 -25.23 6.37 -43.78
N MET A 70 -26.51 6.03 -43.76
CA MET A 70 -27.59 6.98 -43.97
C MET A 70 -27.78 7.88 -42.73
N PRO A 71 -28.17 9.16 -42.90
CA PRO A 71 -28.43 10.07 -41.78
C PRO A 71 -29.39 9.53 -40.72
N ALA A 72 -30.41 8.77 -41.13
CA ALA A 72 -31.37 8.14 -40.21
C ALA A 72 -30.75 7.05 -39.33
N ASP A 73 -29.65 6.42 -39.77
CA ASP A 73 -28.93 5.41 -39.00
C ASP A 73 -27.85 6.03 -38.10
N GLN A 74 -27.37 7.23 -38.42
CA GLN A 74 -26.44 7.99 -37.57
C GLN A 74 -27.04 8.26 -36.19
N GLU A 75 -28.31 8.67 -36.14
CA GLU A 75 -29.01 8.92 -34.87
C GLU A 75 -29.09 7.65 -34.02
N LYS A 76 -29.46 6.51 -34.63
CA LYS A 76 -29.52 5.22 -33.93
C LYS A 76 -28.16 4.77 -33.40
N ILE A 77 -27.10 4.98 -34.17
CA ILE A 77 -25.73 4.66 -33.76
C ILE A 77 -25.28 5.55 -32.60
N ILE A 78 -25.69 6.83 -32.58
CA ILE A 78 -25.38 7.78 -31.50
C ILE A 78 -26.18 7.49 -30.22
N LEU A 79 -27.38 6.89 -30.32
CA LEU A 79 -28.13 6.47 -29.12
C LEU A 79 -27.28 5.56 -28.23
N ALA A 80 -26.40 4.72 -28.81
CA ALA A 80 -25.46 3.91 -28.05
C ALA A 80 -24.49 4.72 -27.18
N LEU A 81 -24.27 6.01 -27.45
CA LEU A 81 -23.48 6.91 -26.60
C LEU A 81 -24.35 7.78 -25.69
N GLN A 82 -25.55 8.16 -26.14
CA GLN A 82 -26.48 8.99 -25.37
C GLN A 82 -27.10 8.24 -24.20
N GLU A 83 -27.53 6.99 -24.39
CA GLU A 83 -28.16 6.23 -23.32
C GLU A 83 -27.26 6.07 -22.07
N PRO A 84 -25.99 5.63 -22.18
CA PRO A 84 -25.09 5.59 -21.03
C PRO A 84 -24.85 6.98 -20.41
N GLN A 85 -24.72 8.01 -21.24
CA GLN A 85 -24.49 9.38 -20.77
C GLN A 85 -25.68 9.88 -19.94
N SER A 86 -26.91 9.72 -20.44
CA SER A 86 -28.12 10.17 -19.75
C SER A 86 -28.38 9.36 -18.47
N LEU A 87 -28.12 8.05 -18.48
CA LEU A 87 -28.18 7.22 -17.28
C LEU A 87 -27.21 7.73 -16.20
N ASN A 88 -25.97 8.05 -16.60
CA ASN A 88 -24.97 8.61 -15.69
C ASN A 88 -25.39 9.99 -15.15
N THR A 89 -25.90 10.89 -16.01
CA THR A 89 -26.42 12.20 -15.58
C THR A 89 -27.52 12.04 -14.53
N MET A 90 -28.49 11.16 -14.79
CA MET A 90 -29.59 10.90 -13.88
C MET A 90 -29.09 10.35 -12.54
N LYS A 91 -28.17 9.37 -12.57
CA LYS A 91 -27.56 8.79 -11.37
C LYS A 91 -26.87 9.87 -10.51
N ILE A 92 -26.09 10.75 -11.13
CA ILE A 92 -25.40 11.84 -10.44
C ILE A 92 -26.37 12.86 -9.89
N ALA A 93 -27.36 13.30 -10.68
CA ALA A 93 -28.36 14.27 -10.26
C ALA A 93 -29.17 13.75 -9.05
N GLN A 94 -29.61 12.49 -9.10
CA GLN A 94 -30.33 11.86 -7.99
C GLN A 94 -29.46 11.76 -6.73
N PHE A 95 -28.19 11.39 -6.89
CA PHE A 95 -27.25 11.32 -5.77
C PHE A 95 -27.04 12.70 -5.10
N LEU A 96 -26.86 13.76 -5.90
CA LEU A 96 -26.72 15.14 -5.40
C LEU A 96 -27.99 15.66 -4.73
N GLN A 97 -29.18 15.23 -5.18
CA GLN A 97 -30.45 15.55 -4.53
C GLN A 97 -30.55 14.89 -3.14
N ASN A 98 -30.13 13.63 -3.03
CA ASN A 98 -30.16 12.86 -1.79
C ASN A 98 -29.10 13.31 -0.77
N HIS A 99 -28.06 14.02 -1.22
CA HIS A 99 -26.93 14.43 -0.38
C HIS A 99 -26.62 15.94 -0.46
N PRO A 100 -27.43 16.80 0.20
CA PRO A 100 -27.29 18.27 0.12
C PRO A 100 -25.92 18.83 0.54
N ILE A 101 -25.16 18.11 1.37
CA ILE A 101 -23.81 18.52 1.80
C ILE A 101 -22.86 18.76 0.61
N LEU A 102 -23.06 18.01 -0.49
CA LEU A 102 -22.25 18.15 -1.70
C LEU A 102 -22.48 19.50 -2.40
N LYS A 103 -23.71 20.03 -2.36
CA LYS A 103 -24.06 21.35 -2.90
C LYS A 103 -23.48 22.48 -2.05
N THR A 104 -23.46 22.30 -0.72
CA THR A 104 -22.94 23.34 0.19
C THR A 104 -21.43 23.51 0.15
N ARG A 105 -20.69 22.51 -0.36
CA ARG A 105 -19.22 22.48 -0.37
C ARG A 105 -18.58 23.15 -1.58
N GLN A 106 -19.38 23.70 -2.50
CA GLN A 106 -18.92 24.36 -3.72
C GLN A 106 -17.92 23.50 -4.51
N LEU A 107 -18.25 22.22 -4.74
CA LEU A 107 -17.39 21.27 -5.43
C LEU A 107 -17.17 21.62 -6.91
N GLU A 108 -17.88 22.61 -7.44
CA GLU A 108 -17.75 23.10 -8.80
C GLU A 108 -16.31 23.59 -9.09
N SER A 109 -15.60 24.13 -8.09
CA SER A 109 -14.21 24.58 -8.26
C SER A 109 -13.23 23.44 -8.56
N LEU A 110 -13.61 22.21 -8.23
CA LEU A 110 -12.78 21.04 -8.46
C LEU A 110 -12.93 20.48 -9.88
N PHE A 111 -13.92 20.91 -10.67
CA PHE A 111 -14.18 20.36 -12.01
C PHE A 111 -14.28 18.83 -12.02
N ILE A 112 -15.12 18.28 -11.13
CA ILE A 112 -15.32 16.82 -11.02
C ILE A 112 -16.02 16.31 -12.28
N THR A 113 -15.34 15.44 -13.02
CA THR A 113 -15.85 14.84 -14.26
C THR A 113 -16.92 13.78 -13.98
N ARG A 114 -17.69 13.39 -14.99
CA ARG A 114 -18.76 12.39 -14.86
C ARG A 114 -18.21 11.01 -14.44
N THR A 115 -17.06 10.60 -14.99
CA THR A 115 -16.38 9.37 -14.54
C THR A 115 -15.94 9.45 -13.08
N GLU A 116 -15.41 10.59 -12.63
CA GLU A 116 -15.02 10.77 -11.22
C GLU A 116 -16.25 10.74 -10.29
N TRP A 117 -17.36 11.37 -10.68
CA TRP A 117 -18.62 11.28 -9.94
C TRP A 117 -19.15 9.85 -9.86
N ASN A 118 -19.12 9.11 -10.96
CA ASN A 118 -19.53 7.70 -10.95
C ASN A 118 -18.65 6.85 -10.04
N ALA A 119 -17.33 7.06 -10.05
CA ALA A 119 -16.41 6.39 -9.13
C ALA A 119 -16.70 6.77 -7.67
N PHE A 120 -17.00 8.04 -7.41
CA PHE A 120 -17.39 8.53 -6.09
C PHE A 120 -18.67 7.86 -5.57
N ILE A 121 -19.69 7.77 -6.42
CA ILE A 121 -20.98 7.15 -6.07
C ILE A 121 -20.80 5.64 -5.89
N ALA A 122 -20.08 4.97 -6.79
CA ALA A 122 -19.78 3.55 -6.65
C ALA A 122 -19.07 3.25 -5.33
N LYS A 123 -18.10 4.08 -4.93
CA LYS A 123 -17.41 3.95 -3.64
C LYS A 123 -18.34 4.17 -2.44
N PHE A 124 -19.29 5.11 -2.56
CA PHE A 124 -20.29 5.36 -1.52
C PHE A 124 -21.24 4.17 -1.34
N GLU A 125 -21.73 3.62 -2.46
CA GLU A 125 -22.60 2.45 -2.54
C GLU A 125 -21.88 1.19 -2.00
N GLN A 126 -20.63 0.96 -2.42
CA GLN A 126 -19.80 -0.16 -1.98
C GLN A 126 -19.59 -0.18 -0.46
N GLN A 127 -19.41 0.98 0.17
CA GLN A 127 -19.25 1.09 1.62
C GLN A 127 -20.60 1.05 2.38
N ASN A 128 -21.72 0.85 1.67
CA ASN A 128 -23.08 0.85 2.20
C ASN A 128 -23.35 2.00 3.19
N ARG A 129 -22.84 3.19 2.84
CA ARG A 129 -22.95 4.39 3.68
C ARG A 129 -24.36 4.95 3.60
N LYS A 130 -24.89 5.38 4.74
CA LYS A 130 -26.21 6.05 4.81
C LYS A 130 -26.15 7.55 4.50
N LYS A 131 -25.00 8.19 4.72
CA LYS A 131 -24.82 9.64 4.60
C LYS A 131 -23.43 9.98 4.09
N VAL A 132 -23.35 10.95 3.17
CA VAL A 132 -22.09 11.55 2.72
C VAL A 132 -21.57 12.47 3.82
N THR A 133 -20.29 12.32 4.18
CA THR A 133 -19.61 13.17 5.17
C THR A 133 -18.44 13.89 4.53
N ASN A 134 -17.98 15.00 5.13
CA ASN A 134 -16.81 15.72 4.62
C ASN A 134 -15.55 14.86 4.55
N SER A 135 -15.34 13.97 5.52
CA SER A 135 -14.21 13.04 5.49
C SER A 135 -14.29 12.10 4.29
N PHE A 136 -15.47 11.56 4.01
CA PHE A 136 -15.68 10.73 2.82
C PHE A 136 -15.45 11.51 1.52
N ILE A 137 -15.95 12.74 1.43
CA ILE A 137 -15.75 13.60 0.24
C ILE A 137 -14.26 13.75 -0.07
N ILE A 138 -13.50 14.17 0.94
CA ILE A 138 -12.06 14.40 0.83
C ILE A 138 -11.35 13.11 0.47
N GLU A 139 -11.61 12.03 1.19
CA GLU A 139 -10.92 10.74 0.99
C GLU A 139 -11.20 10.15 -0.39
N ALA A 140 -12.48 10.05 -0.77
CA ALA A 140 -12.87 9.48 -2.06
C ALA A 140 -12.28 10.30 -3.23
N LEU A 141 -12.30 11.63 -3.16
CA LEU A 141 -11.72 12.46 -4.22
C LEU A 141 -10.20 12.39 -4.25
N CYS A 142 -9.51 12.33 -3.11
CA CYS A 142 -8.06 12.11 -3.08
C CYS A 142 -7.71 10.78 -3.77
N THR A 143 -8.42 9.70 -3.45
CA THR A 143 -8.22 8.40 -4.11
C THR A 143 -8.47 8.49 -5.62
N ILE A 144 -9.64 8.99 -6.03
CA ILE A 144 -10.07 9.01 -7.43
C ILE A 144 -9.12 9.83 -8.30
N ARG A 145 -8.64 10.96 -7.77
CA ARG A 145 -7.76 11.90 -8.50
C ARG A 145 -6.29 11.59 -8.40
N LYS A 146 -5.90 10.75 -7.45
CA LYS A 146 -4.51 10.54 -7.08
C LYS A 146 -3.80 11.87 -6.77
N ILE A 147 -4.41 12.66 -5.88
CA ILE A 147 -3.83 13.92 -5.36
C ILE A 147 -3.77 13.90 -3.84
N SER A 148 -2.87 14.69 -3.26
CA SER A 148 -2.76 14.80 -1.81
C SER A 148 -3.97 15.52 -1.20
N ARG A 149 -4.22 15.28 0.08
CA ARG A 149 -5.28 15.97 0.83
C ARG A 149 -5.10 17.48 0.82
N ASP A 150 -3.85 17.94 0.97
CA ASP A 150 -3.56 19.37 1.02
C ASP A 150 -3.81 20.02 -0.34
N GLN A 151 -3.41 19.36 -1.44
CA GLN A 151 -3.74 19.80 -2.80
C GLN A 151 -5.26 19.89 -3.03
N LEU A 152 -6.03 18.91 -2.56
CA LEU A 152 -7.50 18.94 -2.66
C LEU A 152 -8.11 20.07 -1.81
N LEU A 153 -7.61 20.27 -0.58
CA LEU A 153 -8.08 21.32 0.30
C LEU A 153 -7.75 22.71 -0.23
N ASP A 154 -6.58 22.89 -0.82
CA ASP A 154 -6.18 24.14 -1.47
C ASP A 154 -7.11 24.45 -2.66
N GLY A 155 -7.49 23.44 -3.46
CA GLY A 155 -8.48 23.57 -4.55
C GLY A 155 -9.92 23.84 -4.08
N LEU A 156 -10.28 23.43 -2.87
CA LEU A 156 -11.58 23.74 -2.24
C LEU A 156 -11.59 25.14 -1.60
N ASN A 157 -10.44 25.64 -1.15
CA ASN A 157 -10.33 26.91 -0.43
C ASN A 157 -10.07 28.11 -1.36
N THR A 158 -9.77 27.88 -2.64
CA THR A 158 -9.41 28.94 -3.60
C THR A 158 -10.59 29.85 -3.99
N SER A 159 -11.83 29.50 -3.62
CA SER A 159 -13.07 30.23 -3.96
C SER A 159 -13.62 31.16 -2.85
N GLY A 160 -12.97 31.27 -1.69
CA GLY A 160 -13.38 32.21 -0.62
C GLY A 160 -12.44 33.41 -0.47
N PRO A 161 -12.92 34.62 -0.10
CA PRO A 161 -12.04 35.70 0.30
C PRO A 161 -11.24 35.26 1.54
N LEU A 162 -9.91 35.22 1.38
CA LEU A 162 -8.95 34.91 2.43
C LEU A 162 -9.21 35.81 3.66
N ARG A 163 -9.79 35.26 4.73
CA ARG A 163 -9.43 35.74 6.08
C ARG A 163 -8.00 35.28 6.30
N SER A 164 -7.05 36.15 5.97
CA SER A 164 -5.63 35.98 6.24
C SER A 164 -5.40 35.99 7.76
N VAL A 165 -5.54 34.83 8.40
CA VAL A 165 -4.77 34.60 9.62
C VAL A 165 -3.32 34.58 9.14
N LYS A 166 -2.56 35.62 9.47
CA LYS A 166 -1.11 35.69 9.23
C LYS A 166 -0.44 34.52 9.97
N ARG A 167 -0.41 33.33 9.37
CA ARG A 167 0.56 32.31 9.72
C ARG A 167 1.88 32.86 9.24
N LYS A 168 2.75 33.26 10.18
CA LYS A 168 4.16 33.45 9.89
C LYS A 168 4.63 32.17 9.24
N TYR A 169 4.87 32.19 7.93
CA TYR A 169 5.70 31.20 7.26
C TYR A 169 7.08 31.39 7.87
N ILE A 170 7.38 30.62 8.91
CA ILE A 170 8.76 30.46 9.34
C ILE A 170 9.33 29.50 8.29
N GLU A 171 10.17 30.02 7.40
CA GLU A 171 11.03 29.25 6.48
C GLU A 171 12.10 28.44 7.24
N THR A 172 11.74 27.84 8.37
CA THR A 172 12.53 26.77 8.95
C THR A 172 12.29 25.57 8.06
N LYS A 173 13.35 25.15 7.35
CA LYS A 173 13.40 23.83 6.67
C LYS A 173 12.71 22.81 7.59
N PRO A 174 11.69 22.07 7.13
CA PRO A 174 10.97 21.14 7.97
C PRO A 174 11.98 20.15 8.57
N GLN A 175 12.24 20.29 9.87
CA GLN A 175 13.14 19.37 10.56
C GLN A 175 12.41 18.05 10.71
N VAL A 176 13.04 17.00 10.20
CA VAL A 176 12.60 15.61 10.33
C VAL A 176 12.46 15.30 11.82
N ARG A 177 11.22 15.29 12.35
CA ARG A 177 10.97 15.11 13.78
C ARG A 177 11.46 13.75 14.26
N ASN A 178 12.27 13.66 15.31
CA ASN A 178 12.63 12.36 15.87
C ASN A 178 11.39 11.59 16.35
N ILE A 179 11.08 10.48 15.68
CA ILE A 179 10.08 9.50 16.14
C ILE A 179 10.80 8.63 17.17
N ARG A 180 10.31 8.62 18.41
CA ARG A 180 10.89 7.80 19.48
C ARG A 180 10.48 6.34 19.27
N SER A 181 11.42 5.42 19.43
CA SER A 181 11.11 4.01 19.65
C SER A 181 10.53 3.82 21.06
N PHE A 182 9.65 2.85 21.24
CA PHE A 182 9.00 2.57 22.52
C PHE A 182 9.22 1.10 22.89
N TYR A 183 10.48 0.66 22.95
CA TYR A 183 10.80 -0.74 23.21
C TYR A 183 10.16 -1.27 24.50
N VAL A 184 9.76 -2.54 24.48
CA VAL A 184 9.40 -3.26 25.70
C VAL A 184 10.68 -3.81 26.31
N ASP A 185 10.96 -3.42 27.54
CA ASP A 185 12.03 -4.00 28.33
C ASP A 185 11.60 -5.39 28.83
N ASP A 186 12.46 -6.38 28.62
CA ASP A 186 12.24 -7.78 28.98
C ASP A 186 13.25 -8.29 30.02
N GLY A 187 14.09 -7.39 30.57
CA GLY A 187 15.14 -7.78 31.51
C GLY A 187 16.21 -8.68 30.89
N GLY A 188 16.36 -8.70 29.56
CA GLY A 188 17.48 -9.39 28.88
C GLY A 188 17.16 -10.75 28.29
N ILE A 189 15.90 -11.23 28.32
CA ILE A 189 15.55 -12.56 27.79
C ILE A 189 15.32 -12.51 26.28
N ASN A 190 16.28 -13.01 25.50
CA ASN A 190 16.17 -13.06 24.05
C ASN A 190 15.52 -14.37 23.57
N PRO A 191 14.35 -14.33 22.90
CA PRO A 191 13.65 -15.54 22.44
C PRO A 191 14.17 -16.09 21.11
N LEU A 192 15.20 -15.48 20.53
CA LEU A 192 15.71 -15.80 19.21
C LEU A 192 16.65 -17.01 19.24
N ILE A 193 16.68 -17.71 18.11
CA ILE A 193 17.54 -18.86 17.87
C ILE A 193 18.33 -18.57 16.58
N TYR A 194 19.63 -18.86 16.59
CA TYR A 194 20.51 -18.79 15.43
C TYR A 194 21.08 -20.17 15.10
N GLU A 195 21.18 -20.49 13.81
CA GLU A 195 21.72 -21.76 13.35
C GLU A 195 23.24 -21.78 13.53
N SER A 196 23.74 -22.74 14.30
CA SER A 196 25.19 -22.95 14.44
C SER A 196 25.74 -23.53 13.14
N THR A 197 26.62 -22.79 12.47
CA THR A 197 27.41 -23.27 11.32
C THR A 197 28.89 -23.11 11.62
N ALA A 198 29.71 -24.05 11.13
CA ALA A 198 31.17 -24.04 11.39
C ALA A 198 31.94 -22.90 10.69
N ALA A 199 31.25 -22.05 9.94
CA ALA A 199 31.84 -20.98 9.11
C ALA A 199 31.62 -19.56 9.70
N GLU A 200 30.88 -19.42 10.81
CA GLU A 200 30.40 -18.12 11.31
C GLU A 200 30.64 -17.94 12.83
N ASP A 201 31.78 -18.40 13.33
CA ASP A 201 32.07 -18.42 14.78
C ASP A 201 32.00 -17.01 15.41
N GLU A 202 32.54 -15.96 14.76
CA GLU A 202 32.55 -14.60 15.34
C GLU A 202 31.14 -13.99 15.46
N VAL A 203 30.30 -14.15 14.43
CA VAL A 203 28.92 -13.61 14.46
C VAL A 203 28.09 -14.39 15.49
N ALA A 204 28.26 -15.71 15.56
CA ALA A 204 27.59 -16.55 16.55
C ALA A 204 27.97 -16.16 18.00
N GLU A 205 29.25 -15.90 18.28
CA GLU A 205 29.72 -15.43 19.61
C GLU A 205 29.11 -14.07 20.01
N LYS A 206 29.04 -13.12 19.06
CA LYS A 206 28.38 -11.82 19.29
C LYS A 206 26.89 -11.98 19.57
N LEU A 207 26.21 -12.86 18.82
CA LEU A 207 24.79 -13.17 19.03
C LEU A 207 24.54 -13.83 20.39
N GLU A 208 25.40 -14.75 20.81
CA GLU A 208 25.30 -15.41 22.12
C GLU A 208 25.44 -14.39 23.27
N THR A 209 26.30 -13.38 23.12
CA THR A 209 26.44 -12.28 24.08
C THR A 209 25.16 -11.43 24.20
N GLU A 210 24.38 -11.31 23.13
CA GLU A 210 23.05 -10.68 23.11
C GLU A 210 21.93 -11.63 23.63
N GLY A 211 22.31 -12.80 24.16
CA GLY A 211 21.41 -13.80 24.72
C GLY A 211 20.71 -14.69 23.68
N VAL A 212 21.10 -14.61 22.40
CA VAL A 212 20.52 -15.45 21.34
C VAL A 212 20.97 -16.89 21.55
N ARG A 213 20.04 -17.84 21.43
CA ARG A 213 20.37 -19.26 21.54
C ARG A 213 21.03 -19.76 20.25
N ILE A 214 22.26 -20.21 20.33
CA ILE A 214 22.98 -20.85 19.21
C ILE A 214 22.74 -22.36 19.24
N THR A 215 22.24 -22.94 18.15
CA THR A 215 21.98 -24.39 18.09
C THR A 215 21.94 -24.89 16.64
N PRO A 216 22.36 -26.14 16.35
CA PRO A 216 22.18 -26.69 15.02
C PRO A 216 20.69 -26.88 14.71
N LEU A 217 20.28 -26.58 13.49
CA LEU A 217 18.91 -26.71 13.03
C LEU A 217 18.83 -27.72 11.88
N SER A 218 17.76 -28.52 11.86
CA SER A 218 17.47 -29.45 10.77
C SER A 218 16.22 -29.03 10.03
N CYS A 219 16.04 -29.50 8.79
CA CYS A 219 14.81 -29.21 8.03
C CYS A 219 13.59 -29.78 8.75
N ALA A 220 12.55 -28.96 8.94
CA ALA A 220 11.28 -29.43 9.47
C ALA A 220 10.26 -29.66 8.34
N THR A 221 9.27 -30.50 8.61
CA THR A 221 8.11 -30.61 7.72
C THR A 221 7.32 -29.30 7.67
N PRO A 222 6.89 -28.84 6.48
CA PRO A 222 6.06 -27.66 6.33
C PRO A 222 4.80 -27.73 7.20
N GLU A 223 4.32 -26.59 7.65
CA GLU A 223 3.03 -26.51 8.34
C GLU A 223 2.09 -25.59 7.59
N LYS A 224 0.85 -26.03 7.37
CA LYS A 224 -0.21 -25.28 6.69
C LYS A 224 -0.39 -23.85 7.26
N ARG A 225 -0.11 -23.67 8.54
CA ARG A 225 -0.22 -22.39 9.28
C ARG A 225 0.89 -21.39 8.96
N TYR A 226 2.00 -21.87 8.44
CA TYR A 226 3.18 -21.08 8.12
C TYR A 226 3.46 -21.24 6.63
N PRO A 227 2.50 -20.82 5.76
CA PRO A 227 2.68 -20.93 4.33
C PRO A 227 3.94 -20.17 3.91
N GLY A 228 4.61 -20.67 2.88
CA GLY A 228 5.80 -20.04 2.32
C GLY A 228 7.06 -20.03 3.20
N LEU A 229 6.99 -20.46 4.47
CA LEU A 229 8.14 -20.40 5.38
C LEU A 229 8.96 -21.69 5.40
N GLU A 230 10.28 -21.53 5.35
CA GLU A 230 11.27 -22.58 5.58
C GLU A 230 11.35 -22.92 7.08
N LEU A 231 10.52 -23.85 7.53
CA LEU A 231 10.54 -24.29 8.91
C LEU A 231 11.77 -25.15 9.22
N ARG A 232 12.32 -24.97 10.41
CA ARG A 232 13.45 -25.76 10.93
C ARG A 232 13.07 -26.44 12.24
N GLN A 233 13.88 -27.38 12.68
CA GLN A 233 13.68 -28.17 13.89
C GLN A 233 14.94 -28.13 14.76
N THR A 234 14.77 -27.84 16.04
CA THR A 234 15.85 -27.89 17.04
C THR A 234 16.18 -29.34 17.42
N PRO A 235 17.34 -29.62 18.04
CA PRO A 235 17.72 -30.97 18.46
C PRO A 235 16.73 -31.62 19.44
N GLY A 236 16.00 -30.81 20.21
CA GLY A 236 14.91 -31.27 21.10
C GLY A 236 13.59 -31.60 20.38
N GLY A 237 13.57 -31.56 19.04
CA GLY A 237 12.38 -31.84 18.23
C GLY A 237 11.41 -30.67 18.07
N GLY A 238 11.68 -29.51 18.67
CA GLY A 238 10.81 -28.34 18.58
C GLY A 238 10.96 -27.63 17.24
N LYS A 239 9.84 -27.35 16.56
CA LYS A 239 9.87 -26.57 15.31
C LYS A 239 10.08 -25.09 15.58
N VAL A 240 10.75 -24.43 14.64
CA VAL A 240 11.03 -23.01 14.63
C VAL A 240 10.74 -22.44 13.24
N ARG A 241 10.41 -21.15 13.21
CA ARG A 241 10.14 -20.37 12.00
C ARG A 241 11.09 -19.19 11.91
N PRO A 242 11.39 -18.69 10.70
CA PRO A 242 12.14 -17.46 10.56
C PRO A 242 11.33 -16.26 11.10
N VAL A 243 12.06 -15.29 11.65
CA VAL A 243 11.58 -13.96 12.06
C VAL A 243 12.07 -12.93 11.05
N CYS A 244 13.35 -13.01 10.69
CA CYS A 244 13.93 -12.23 9.60
C CYS A 244 15.16 -12.92 9.00
N ASN A 245 15.45 -12.59 7.75
CA ASN A 245 16.71 -12.85 7.07
C ASN A 245 17.45 -11.53 6.87
N ILE A 246 18.73 -11.46 7.23
CA ILE A 246 19.57 -10.28 7.02
C ILE A 246 20.80 -10.73 6.24
N HIS A 247 21.01 -10.13 5.07
CA HIS A 247 22.17 -10.44 4.22
C HIS A 247 23.36 -9.56 4.60
N THR A 248 24.53 -10.17 4.74
CA THR A 248 25.83 -9.57 5.10
C THR A 248 26.87 -10.00 4.05
N GLY A 249 27.02 -9.20 2.99
CA GLY A 249 27.78 -9.63 1.82
C GLY A 249 27.14 -10.86 1.18
N ASN A 250 27.91 -11.95 1.04
CA ASN A 250 27.43 -13.23 0.50
C ASN A 250 26.73 -14.12 1.54
N ASN A 251 26.77 -13.75 2.83
CA ASN A 251 26.19 -14.55 3.91
C ASN A 251 24.74 -14.14 4.18
N ARG A 252 23.91 -15.12 4.57
CA ARG A 252 22.50 -14.91 4.96
C ARG A 252 22.32 -15.35 6.42
N HIS A 253 22.18 -14.37 7.31
CA HIS A 253 21.88 -14.62 8.71
C HIS A 253 20.37 -14.71 8.93
N THR A 254 19.90 -15.87 9.39
CA THR A 254 18.46 -16.09 9.67
C THR A 254 18.22 -16.19 11.17
N LEU A 255 17.36 -15.32 11.71
CA LEU A 255 16.93 -15.38 13.09
C LEU A 255 15.62 -16.15 13.20
N PHE A 256 15.59 -17.18 14.04
CA PHE A 256 14.45 -18.06 14.23
C PHE A 256 13.75 -17.83 15.57
N LYS A 257 12.48 -18.23 15.64
CA LYS A 257 11.73 -18.36 16.90
C LYS A 257 10.88 -19.62 16.86
N HIS A 258 10.60 -20.20 18.03
CA HIS A 258 9.63 -21.29 18.13
C HIS A 258 8.27 -20.93 17.54
N LEU A 259 7.58 -21.95 17.01
CA LEU A 259 6.21 -21.79 16.53
C LEU A 259 5.30 -21.35 17.68
N THR A 260 4.38 -20.42 17.39
CA THR A 260 3.41 -19.96 18.37
C THR A 260 2.30 -21.02 18.50
N PRO A 261 1.96 -21.51 19.71
CA PRO A 261 0.87 -22.46 19.88
C PRO A 261 -0.49 -21.84 19.51
N TYR A 262 -1.51 -22.69 19.31
CA TYR A 262 -2.88 -22.22 19.12
C TYR A 262 -3.47 -21.69 20.44
N GLY A 263 -4.14 -20.54 20.34
CA GLY A 263 -4.96 -19.99 21.40
C GLY A 263 -6.41 -19.82 20.92
N LYS A 264 -7.36 -19.88 21.84
CA LYS A 264 -8.76 -19.54 21.54
C LYS A 264 -9.00 -18.03 21.50
N SER A 265 -8.17 -17.27 22.19
CA SER A 265 -8.24 -15.81 22.26
C SER A 265 -6.90 -15.16 21.94
N LEU A 266 -6.93 -13.85 21.65
CA LEU A 266 -5.72 -13.04 21.55
C LEU A 266 -4.94 -13.11 22.88
N GLY A 267 -3.62 -13.21 22.78
CA GLY A 267 -2.70 -13.35 23.92
C GLY A 267 -2.48 -14.77 24.44
N GLN A 268 -3.31 -15.75 24.04
CA GLN A 268 -3.09 -17.17 24.39
C GLN A 268 -2.29 -17.95 23.34
N GLY A 269 -2.11 -17.36 22.15
CA GLY A 269 -1.47 -18.01 21.02
C GLY A 269 -1.91 -17.38 19.71
N ARG A 270 -1.65 -18.07 18.61
CA ARG A 270 -2.19 -17.72 17.30
C ARG A 270 -3.65 -18.17 17.22
N VAL A 271 -4.51 -17.36 16.61
CA VAL A 271 -5.92 -17.70 16.42
C VAL A 271 -6.10 -18.25 15.00
N ASN A 272 -7.09 -19.12 14.77
CA ASN A 272 -7.40 -19.58 13.41
C ASN A 272 -8.33 -18.57 12.73
N VAL A 273 -7.95 -18.09 11.55
CA VAL A 273 -8.76 -17.16 10.72
C VAL A 273 -9.30 -17.81 9.45
N SER A 274 -8.94 -19.07 9.20
CA SER A 274 -9.24 -19.78 7.95
C SER A 274 -10.64 -20.38 7.86
N ASP A 275 -11.35 -20.46 9.00
CA ASP A 275 -12.64 -21.17 9.09
C ASP A 275 -13.86 -20.31 8.73
N VAL A 276 -13.68 -19.00 8.49
CA VAL A 276 -14.77 -18.06 8.20
C VAL A 276 -14.82 -17.69 6.72
N SER A 277 -16.01 -17.84 6.12
CA SER A 277 -16.25 -17.48 4.72
C SER A 277 -16.28 -15.97 4.49
N SER A 278 -15.96 -15.52 3.28
CA SER A 278 -16.09 -14.10 2.93
C SER A 278 -17.54 -13.61 3.08
N ASP A 279 -18.53 -14.45 2.76
CA ASP A 279 -19.94 -14.12 2.85
C ASP A 279 -20.40 -13.85 4.29
N ASP A 280 -19.91 -14.62 5.26
CA ASP A 280 -20.28 -14.44 6.66
C ASP A 280 -19.64 -13.18 7.25
N ILE A 281 -18.42 -12.82 6.80
CA ILE A 281 -17.80 -11.53 7.12
C ILE A 281 -18.64 -10.39 6.54
N CYS A 282 -19.09 -10.48 5.28
CA CYS A 282 -19.93 -9.48 4.63
C CYS A 282 -21.27 -9.28 5.33
N LYS A 283 -21.92 -10.38 5.77
CA LYS A 283 -23.18 -10.32 6.52
C LYS A 283 -23.01 -9.59 7.84
N ASN A 284 -21.91 -9.85 8.56
CA ASN A 284 -21.62 -9.24 9.86
C ASN A 284 -21.11 -7.79 9.72
N LEU A 285 -20.41 -7.47 8.62
CA LEU A 285 -19.75 -6.19 8.36
C LEU A 285 -20.08 -5.67 6.96
N SER A 286 -21.35 -5.31 6.72
CA SER A 286 -21.84 -4.87 5.40
C SER A 286 -21.13 -3.64 4.81
N ASN A 287 -20.38 -2.90 5.62
CA ASN A 287 -19.70 -1.67 5.21
C ASN A 287 -18.19 -1.88 5.02
N LEU A 288 -17.67 -3.08 5.34
CA LEU A 288 -16.26 -3.40 5.20
C LEU A 288 -15.91 -3.43 3.71
N LEU A 289 -14.80 -2.76 3.33
CA LEU A 289 -14.17 -3.05 2.06
C LEU A 289 -13.56 -4.45 2.13
N VAL A 290 -14.26 -5.43 1.55
CA VAL A 290 -13.94 -6.87 1.66
C VAL A 290 -12.69 -7.23 0.85
N LYS A 291 -12.24 -6.36 -0.06
CA LYS A 291 -11.10 -6.65 -0.93
C LYS A 291 -9.84 -6.87 -0.08
N ARG A 292 -9.28 -8.09 -0.17
CA ARG A 292 -8.00 -8.44 0.43
C ARG A 292 -6.91 -7.53 -0.13
N ALA A 293 -5.99 -7.13 0.74
CA ALA A 293 -4.80 -6.45 0.27
C ALA A 293 -3.97 -7.41 -0.60
N GLU A 294 -3.56 -6.94 -1.76
CA GLU A 294 -2.67 -7.63 -2.70
C GLU A 294 -1.21 -7.28 -2.40
N PRO A 295 -0.23 -7.98 -2.99
CA PRO A 295 1.17 -7.57 -2.89
C PRO A 295 1.37 -6.14 -3.39
N VAL A 296 2.07 -5.34 -2.59
CA VAL A 296 2.39 -3.94 -2.92
C VAL A 296 3.89 -3.75 -3.03
N GLU A 297 4.30 -2.97 -4.01
CA GLU A 297 5.69 -2.53 -4.21
C GLU A 297 5.79 -1.01 -4.11
N TYR A 298 6.87 -0.53 -3.50
CA TYR A 298 7.11 0.88 -3.26
C TYR A 298 8.60 1.21 -3.16
N VAL A 299 8.99 2.39 -3.64
CA VAL A 299 10.37 2.90 -3.52
C VAL A 299 10.37 4.08 -2.56
N ALA A 300 10.88 3.86 -1.35
CA ALA A 300 11.00 4.90 -0.34
C ALA A 300 12.22 5.79 -0.64
N THR A 301 12.03 7.10 -0.59
CA THR A 301 13.09 8.10 -0.78
C THR A 301 13.02 9.21 0.27
N LEU A 302 14.15 9.88 0.53
CA LEU A 302 14.21 10.97 1.49
C LEU A 302 13.28 12.16 1.13
N PRO A 303 13.19 12.63 -0.13
CA PRO A 303 12.26 13.70 -0.51
C PRO A 303 10.81 13.40 -0.10
N ILE A 304 10.33 12.18 -0.34
CA ILE A 304 8.95 11.80 0.02
C ILE A 304 8.75 11.86 1.54
N ILE A 305 9.71 11.37 2.33
CA ILE A 305 9.64 11.45 3.79
C ILE A 305 9.54 12.91 4.28
N ILE A 306 10.28 13.82 3.64
CA ILE A 306 10.29 15.25 3.96
C ILE A 306 8.92 15.88 3.63
N ASP A 307 8.37 15.57 2.46
CA ASP A 307 7.07 16.09 2.01
C ASP A 307 5.92 15.62 2.90
N ARG A 308 6.07 14.48 3.57
CA ARG A 308 5.05 13.90 4.47
C ARG A 308 5.17 14.38 5.92
N ILE A 309 6.14 15.23 6.25
CA ILE A 309 6.29 15.77 7.61
C ILE A 309 5.04 16.58 8.00
N GLY A 310 4.38 16.17 9.08
CA GLY A 310 3.22 16.90 9.61
C GLY A 310 1.91 16.63 8.88
N VAL A 311 1.92 15.81 7.82
CA VAL A 311 0.69 15.37 7.14
C VAL A 311 -0.14 14.52 8.09
N GLY A 312 -1.38 14.95 8.32
CA GLY A 312 -2.32 14.25 9.19
C GLY A 312 -2.69 12.87 8.67
N ARG A 313 -2.73 11.87 9.55
CA ARG A 313 -3.19 10.53 9.20
C ARG A 313 -4.69 10.53 8.97
N GLN A 314 -5.14 9.85 7.92
CA GLN A 314 -6.56 9.62 7.68
C GLN A 314 -7.11 8.59 8.67
N SER A 315 -8.42 8.63 8.91
CA SER A 315 -9.06 7.65 9.78
C SER A 315 -9.16 6.32 9.04
N ALA A 316 -8.43 5.31 9.49
CA ALA A 316 -8.45 3.98 8.87
C ALA A 316 -9.87 3.38 8.81
N ARG A 317 -10.73 3.68 9.79
CA ARG A 317 -12.15 3.28 9.76
C ARG A 317 -12.92 3.96 8.63
N SER A 318 -12.60 5.20 8.28
CA SER A 318 -13.27 5.89 7.17
C SER A 318 -12.85 5.30 5.83
N ILE A 319 -11.58 4.90 5.70
CA ILE A 319 -11.05 4.23 4.52
C ILE A 319 -11.66 2.82 4.39
N MET A 320 -11.52 1.98 5.41
CA MET A 320 -11.91 0.56 5.37
C MET A 320 -13.39 0.29 5.65
N GLY A 321 -14.14 1.29 6.11
CA GLY A 321 -15.56 1.19 6.45
C GLY A 321 -15.89 0.51 7.79
N ALA A 322 -14.96 -0.27 8.35
CA ALA A 322 -15.08 -0.92 9.65
C ALA A 322 -13.84 -0.68 10.54
N SER A 323 -13.96 -0.97 11.85
CA SER A 323 -12.77 -1.01 12.72
C SER A 323 -12.06 -2.36 12.58
N ALA A 324 -10.74 -2.41 12.72
CA ALA A 324 -10.00 -3.67 12.66
C ALA A 324 -10.46 -4.65 13.76
N ALA A 325 -10.87 -4.14 14.94
CA ALA A 325 -11.46 -4.96 15.99
C ALA A 325 -12.76 -5.65 15.55
N ASP A 326 -13.61 -4.97 14.76
CA ASP A 326 -14.83 -5.58 14.24
C ASP A 326 -14.51 -6.70 13.25
N VAL A 327 -13.46 -6.52 12.43
CA VAL A 327 -12.97 -7.57 11.51
C VAL A 327 -12.50 -8.80 12.27
N PHE A 328 -11.70 -8.63 13.33
CA PHE A 328 -11.29 -9.75 14.18
C PHE A 328 -12.50 -10.45 14.83
N ARG A 329 -13.52 -9.72 15.31
CA ARG A 329 -14.74 -10.34 15.86
C ARG A 329 -15.55 -11.09 14.81
N ALA A 330 -15.59 -10.59 13.57
CA ALA A 330 -16.23 -11.30 12.46
C ALA A 330 -15.51 -12.61 12.11
N HIS A 331 -14.23 -12.73 12.48
CA HIS A 331 -13.44 -13.96 12.46
C HIS A 331 -13.63 -14.84 13.71
N GLU A 332 -14.70 -14.61 14.49
CA GLU A 332 -15.00 -15.31 15.75
C GLU A 332 -13.90 -15.19 16.82
N ILE A 333 -13.01 -14.21 16.68
CA ILE A 333 -11.95 -13.96 17.64
C ILE A 333 -12.52 -13.16 18.81
N GLU A 334 -12.44 -13.74 20.01
CA GLU A 334 -12.88 -13.06 21.22
C GLU A 334 -11.95 -11.88 21.55
N ILE A 335 -12.51 -10.67 21.48
CA ILE A 335 -11.85 -9.42 21.88
C ILE A 335 -12.65 -8.81 23.02
N SER A 336 -12.01 -8.69 24.20
CA SER A 336 -12.63 -8.02 25.33
C SER A 336 -13.06 -6.59 24.97
N PRO A 337 -14.12 -6.04 25.59
CA PRO A 337 -14.61 -4.69 25.30
C PRO A 337 -13.53 -3.60 25.44
N THR A 338 -12.59 -3.78 26.38
CA THR A 338 -11.44 -2.89 26.59
C THR A 338 -10.26 -3.19 25.67
N GLY A 339 -10.18 -4.42 25.12
CA GLY A 339 -9.14 -4.90 24.22
C GLY A 339 -9.24 -4.36 22.79
N GLY A 340 -10.34 -3.72 22.39
CA GLY A 340 -10.45 -3.17 21.04
C GLY A 340 -9.34 -2.18 20.65
N ARG A 341 -8.68 -1.55 21.63
CA ARG A 341 -7.54 -0.63 21.41
C ARG A 341 -6.23 -1.33 21.01
N SER A 342 -6.12 -2.64 21.23
CA SER A 342 -4.94 -3.44 20.85
C SER A 342 -5.06 -4.01 19.43
N ILE A 343 -6.08 -3.62 18.65
CA ILE A 343 -6.30 -4.05 17.27
C ILE A 343 -6.39 -2.83 16.36
N HIS A 344 -5.48 -2.74 15.39
CA HIS A 344 -5.29 -1.59 14.51
C HIS A 344 -5.44 -2.01 13.05
N TRP A 345 -5.77 -1.04 12.22
CA TRP A 345 -5.46 -1.14 10.80
C TRP A 345 -3.97 -0.82 10.63
N ALA A 346 -3.17 -1.84 10.32
CA ALA A 346 -1.75 -1.69 10.03
C ALA A 346 -1.59 -1.32 8.55
N HIS A 347 -0.72 -0.36 8.26
CA HIS A 347 -0.40 -0.04 6.87
C HIS A 347 0.60 -1.06 6.34
N LEU A 348 0.48 -1.45 5.06
CA LEU A 348 1.52 -2.25 4.42
C LEU A 348 2.75 -1.36 4.17
N ILE A 349 2.54 -0.17 3.61
CA ILE A 349 3.52 0.92 3.51
C ILE A 349 3.07 2.07 4.41
N ALA A 350 3.87 2.41 5.42
CA ALA A 350 3.53 3.49 6.34
C ALA A 350 3.24 4.83 5.64
N ASN A 351 2.26 5.56 6.16
CA ASN A 351 1.86 6.88 5.64
C ASN A 351 3.00 7.92 5.63
N PHE A 352 4.02 7.76 6.48
CA PHE A 352 5.19 8.66 6.48
C PHE A 352 6.28 8.24 5.49
N LEU A 353 6.21 7.01 4.96
CA LEU A 353 7.13 6.52 3.93
C LEU A 353 6.61 6.83 2.52
N GLY A 354 5.29 6.84 2.31
CA GLY A 354 4.67 7.13 1.01
C GLY A 354 3.16 7.36 1.07
N ASP A 355 2.54 7.68 -0.07
CA ASP A 355 1.08 7.66 -0.25
C ASP A 355 0.59 6.37 -0.90
N THR A 356 -0.67 6.04 -0.65
CA THR A 356 -1.36 4.90 -1.29
C THR A 356 -1.40 5.06 -2.82
N GLN A 357 -1.24 6.29 -3.31
CA GLN A 357 -1.22 6.64 -4.72
C GLN A 357 0.11 6.31 -5.40
N ASP A 358 1.19 6.22 -4.63
CA ASP A 358 2.55 5.92 -5.12
C ASP A 358 2.83 4.42 -5.14
N LEU A 359 1.87 3.61 -4.70
CA LEU A 359 1.99 2.15 -4.65
C LEU A 359 1.82 1.56 -6.04
N ILE A 360 2.65 0.56 -6.34
CA ILE A 360 2.60 -0.21 -7.58
C ILE A 360 2.04 -1.60 -7.24
N VAL A 361 1.08 -2.06 -8.05
CA VAL A 361 0.54 -3.43 -8.01
C VAL A 361 0.64 -3.99 -9.42
N ALA A 362 1.02 -5.26 -9.53
CA ALA A 362 1.34 -5.94 -10.79
C ALA A 362 0.24 -5.83 -11.88
N ASP A 363 -1.04 -5.67 -11.50
CA ASP A 363 -2.20 -5.70 -12.42
C ASP A 363 -3.34 -4.72 -12.06
N SER A 364 -3.10 -3.49 -11.56
CA SER A 364 -4.23 -2.68 -11.07
C SER A 364 -4.93 -1.77 -12.11
N THR A 365 -6.16 -2.15 -12.47
CA THR A 365 -7.24 -1.23 -12.88
C THR A 365 -8.11 -0.80 -11.69
N GLU A 366 -7.84 -1.34 -10.49
CA GLU A 366 -8.64 -1.16 -9.28
C GLU A 366 -7.89 -0.39 -8.17
N GLU A 367 -8.61 0.05 -7.13
CA GLU A 367 -8.04 0.75 -5.97
C GLU A 367 -7.11 -0.18 -5.16
N ILE A 368 -5.92 0.33 -4.82
CA ILE A 368 -4.91 -0.38 -4.03
C ILE A 368 -5.28 -0.29 -2.54
N ILE A 369 -5.39 -1.44 -1.88
CA ILE A 369 -5.64 -1.53 -0.43
C ILE A 369 -4.30 -1.59 0.31
N ASN A 370 -3.91 -0.49 0.97
CA ASN A 370 -2.65 -0.38 1.72
C ASN A 370 -2.79 -0.68 3.23
N MET A 371 -3.86 -1.35 3.65
CA MET A 371 -4.07 -1.64 5.07
C MET A 371 -4.63 -3.04 5.30
N VAL A 372 -4.19 -3.65 6.40
CA VAL A 372 -4.67 -4.95 6.85
C VAL A 372 -5.05 -4.91 8.33
N PRO A 373 -5.99 -5.76 8.78
CA PRO A 373 -6.30 -5.89 10.19
C PRO A 373 -5.10 -6.51 10.91
N SER A 374 -4.64 -5.90 11.99
CA SER A 374 -3.48 -6.38 12.73
C SER A 374 -3.59 -6.05 14.21
N THR A 375 -2.89 -6.79 15.04
CA THR A 375 -2.68 -6.41 16.44
C THR A 375 -1.73 -5.22 16.53
N ALA A 376 -1.88 -4.43 17.59
CA ALA A 376 -0.99 -3.32 17.88
C ALA A 376 0.46 -3.79 18.02
N ALA A 377 0.68 -4.93 18.67
CA ALA A 377 2.01 -5.52 18.84
C ALA A 377 2.69 -5.84 17.51
N ALA A 378 2.00 -6.52 16.58
CA ALA A 378 2.53 -6.78 15.25
C ALA A 378 2.78 -5.50 14.46
N ASN A 379 1.88 -4.52 14.53
CA ASN A 379 2.06 -3.21 13.90
C ASN A 379 3.28 -2.46 14.46
N TYR A 380 3.53 -2.53 15.78
CA TYR A 380 4.74 -1.95 16.38
C TYR A 380 6.01 -2.70 15.96
N ASN A 381 5.97 -4.02 15.78
CA ASN A 381 7.12 -4.77 15.27
C ASN A 381 7.51 -4.29 13.87
N THR A 382 6.53 -4.09 12.98
CA THR A 382 6.76 -3.49 11.65
C THR A 382 7.36 -2.09 11.77
N LEU A 383 6.73 -1.20 12.56
CA LEU A 383 7.20 0.17 12.75
C LEU A 383 8.67 0.20 13.23
N GLU A 384 8.99 -0.56 14.26
CA GLU A 384 10.27 -0.46 14.96
C GLU A 384 11.40 -1.21 14.26
N ALA A 385 11.14 -2.40 13.71
CA ALA A 385 12.17 -3.20 13.05
C ALA A 385 12.41 -2.76 11.60
N ILE A 386 11.37 -2.29 10.90
CA ILE A 386 11.38 -2.07 9.45
C ILE A 386 11.28 -0.57 9.12
N GLU A 387 10.17 0.07 9.49
CA GLU A 387 9.87 1.42 8.98
C GLU A 387 10.80 2.50 9.55
N LEU A 388 11.13 2.42 10.84
CA LEU A 388 12.11 3.32 11.47
C LEU A 388 13.52 3.08 10.95
N PHE A 389 13.87 1.84 10.58
CA PHE A 389 15.14 1.53 9.93
C PHE A 389 15.23 2.22 8.56
N ILE A 390 14.25 2.00 7.68
CA ILE A 390 14.18 2.63 6.36
C ILE A 390 14.35 4.15 6.46
N ARG A 391 13.57 4.76 7.37
CA ARG A 391 13.64 6.20 7.61
C ARG A 391 15.02 6.65 8.06
N LYS A 392 15.64 5.94 9.00
CA LYS A 392 16.97 6.27 9.49
C LYS A 392 18.01 6.16 8.37
N THR A 393 18.02 5.06 7.62
CA THR A 393 18.95 4.82 6.52
C THR A 393 18.88 5.90 5.45
N LEU A 394 17.67 6.38 5.12
CA LEU A 394 17.46 7.48 4.17
C LEU A 394 17.86 8.85 4.73
N VAL A 395 17.55 9.13 6.01
CA VAL A 395 17.89 10.41 6.66
C VAL A 395 19.40 10.54 6.87
N ASP A 396 20.07 9.45 7.24
CA ASP A 396 21.52 9.38 7.40
C ASP A 396 22.24 9.34 6.03
N LYS A 397 21.48 9.35 4.92
CA LYS A 397 21.97 9.33 3.53
C LYS A 397 22.89 8.16 3.20
N LYS A 398 22.69 7.02 3.87
CA LYS A 398 23.41 5.78 3.55
C LYS A 398 23.01 5.22 2.18
N THR A 399 21.79 5.53 1.75
CA THR A 399 21.27 5.23 0.42
C THR A 399 20.34 6.35 -0.06
N ALA A 400 20.13 6.43 -1.38
CA ALA A 400 19.17 7.35 -1.98
C ALA A 400 17.73 6.81 -1.92
N GLN A 401 17.57 5.49 -1.97
CA GLN A 401 16.27 4.84 -2.04
C GLN A 401 16.30 3.43 -1.46
N ILE A 402 15.15 2.96 -0.97
CA ILE A 402 14.95 1.57 -0.54
C ILE A 402 13.71 1.03 -1.24
N HIS A 403 13.87 -0.08 -1.95
CA HIS A 403 12.76 -0.81 -2.54
C HIS A 403 12.12 -1.69 -1.46
N ILE A 404 10.79 -1.63 -1.38
CA ILE A 404 9.99 -2.31 -0.38
C ILE A 404 8.93 -3.10 -1.13
N ARG A 405 8.89 -4.41 -0.91
CA ARG A 405 7.80 -5.27 -1.34
C ARG A 405 7.14 -5.88 -0.12
N VAL A 406 5.82 -5.75 -0.01
CA VAL A 406 5.04 -6.35 1.07
C VAL A 406 4.05 -7.34 0.47
N THR A 407 4.19 -8.61 0.84
CA THR A 407 3.36 -9.71 0.34
C THR A 407 2.48 -10.22 1.48
N PRO A 408 1.17 -9.94 1.47
CA PRO A 408 0.23 -10.55 2.39
C PRO A 408 -0.16 -11.95 1.92
N GLU A 409 -0.07 -12.92 2.82
CA GLU A 409 -0.47 -14.31 2.59
C GLU A 409 -1.74 -14.63 3.39
N TYR A 410 -2.72 -15.27 2.75
CA TYR A 410 -3.99 -15.63 3.36
C TYR A 410 -4.25 -17.12 3.19
N SER A 411 -4.76 -17.76 4.24
CA SER A 411 -5.37 -19.08 4.17
C SER A 411 -6.89 -18.98 4.07
N GLY A 412 -7.48 -19.83 3.24
CA GLY A 412 -8.94 -19.86 3.02
C GLY A 412 -9.47 -18.56 2.41
N GLU A 413 -10.64 -18.12 2.89
CA GLU A 413 -11.35 -16.91 2.43
C GLU A 413 -11.32 -15.73 3.42
N GLY A 414 -10.56 -15.83 4.51
CA GLY A 414 -10.49 -14.77 5.51
C GLY A 414 -9.86 -13.46 5.07
N THR A 415 -10.18 -12.36 5.76
CA THR A 415 -9.68 -11.01 5.43
C THR A 415 -8.47 -10.56 6.25
N ILE A 416 -8.08 -11.34 7.26
CA ILE A 416 -6.88 -11.14 8.07
C ILE A 416 -5.75 -11.99 7.47
N PRO A 417 -4.61 -11.40 7.04
CA PRO A 417 -3.50 -12.18 6.56
C PRO A 417 -2.91 -13.07 7.67
N ASP A 418 -2.43 -14.24 7.26
CA ASP A 418 -1.67 -15.17 8.10
C ASP A 418 -0.23 -14.71 8.30
N LEU A 419 0.35 -14.11 7.26
CA LEU A 419 1.73 -13.65 7.22
C LEU A 419 1.81 -12.39 6.34
N LEU A 420 2.65 -11.45 6.76
CA LEU A 420 3.15 -10.37 5.93
C LEU A 420 4.64 -10.59 5.75
N THR A 421 5.07 -10.77 4.51
CA THR A 421 6.48 -10.86 4.15
C THR A 421 6.92 -9.50 3.61
N TYR A 422 7.79 -8.83 4.36
CA TYR A 422 8.42 -7.57 3.95
C TYR A 422 9.80 -7.89 3.38
N ALA A 423 9.99 -7.68 2.08
CA ALA A 423 11.28 -7.79 1.41
C ALA A 423 11.81 -6.38 1.11
N LEU A 424 13.01 -6.08 1.61
CA LEU A 424 13.68 -4.81 1.46
C LEU A 424 14.94 -5.01 0.63
N SER A 425 15.14 -4.19 -0.40
CA SER A 425 16.38 -4.18 -1.17
C SER A 425 16.87 -2.76 -1.47
N TRP A 426 18.17 -2.54 -1.34
CA TRP A 426 18.81 -1.26 -1.62
C TRP A 426 20.31 -1.43 -1.82
N THR A 427 20.96 -0.36 -2.27
CA THR A 427 22.41 -0.26 -2.31
C THR A 427 22.86 0.77 -1.28
N GLU A 428 23.83 0.44 -0.43
CA GLU A 428 24.40 1.39 0.54
C GLU A 428 25.89 1.50 0.39
N LYS A 429 26.43 2.67 0.73
CA LYS A 429 27.88 2.84 0.86
C LYS A 429 28.29 2.53 2.29
N ASN A 430 29.25 1.62 2.46
CA ASN A 430 29.83 1.36 3.76
C ASN A 430 30.79 2.49 4.19
N ASP A 431 31.35 2.39 5.39
CA ASP A 431 32.24 3.42 5.94
C ASP A 431 33.55 3.57 5.16
N MET A 432 33.94 2.55 4.37
CA MET A 432 35.09 2.59 3.45
C MET A 432 34.73 3.10 2.05
N GLY A 433 33.46 3.44 1.79
CA GLY A 433 32.98 3.98 0.53
C GLY A 433 32.63 2.95 -0.55
N ALA A 434 32.76 1.65 -0.26
CA ALA A 434 32.35 0.57 -1.16
C ALA A 434 30.83 0.44 -1.20
N THR A 435 30.30 0.04 -2.35
CA THR A 435 28.85 -0.13 -2.55
C THR A 435 28.47 -1.57 -2.24
N LEU A 436 27.52 -1.75 -1.33
CA LEU A 436 27.01 -3.05 -0.91
C LEU A 436 25.56 -3.21 -1.34
N ASP A 437 25.26 -4.31 -2.03
CA ASP A 437 23.90 -4.74 -2.29
C ASP A 437 23.31 -5.35 -1.03
N CYS A 438 22.23 -4.74 -0.53
CA CYS A 438 21.61 -5.11 0.74
C CYS A 438 20.23 -5.70 0.50
N HIS A 439 19.96 -6.80 1.21
CA HIS A 439 18.66 -7.47 1.22
C HIS A 439 18.26 -7.87 2.65
N GLU A 440 17.02 -7.60 3.02
CA GLU A 440 16.44 -8.04 4.29
C GLU A 440 14.99 -8.52 4.09
N ASP A 441 14.65 -9.67 4.66
CA ASP A 441 13.27 -10.16 4.73
C ASP A 441 12.77 -10.17 6.18
N PHE A 442 11.55 -9.70 6.42
CA PHE A 442 10.89 -9.79 7.72
C PHE A 442 9.53 -10.50 7.60
N TYR A 443 9.26 -11.37 8.57
CA TYR A 443 8.05 -12.20 8.61
C TYR A 443 7.16 -11.79 9.78
N ILE A 444 6.17 -10.95 9.50
CA ILE A 444 5.26 -10.37 10.50
C ILE A 444 3.92 -11.09 10.48
N PHE A 445 3.49 -11.58 11.64
CA PHE A 445 2.18 -12.23 11.80
C PHE A 445 1.19 -11.20 12.33
N PRO A 446 0.18 -10.75 11.55
CA PRO A 446 -0.73 -9.69 11.98
C PRO A 446 -1.45 -9.99 13.31
N GLN A 447 -1.70 -11.27 13.58
CA GLN A 447 -2.41 -11.73 14.77
C GLN A 447 -1.50 -11.84 16.02
N SER A 448 -0.19 -11.61 15.89
CA SER A 448 0.77 -11.79 16.98
C SER A 448 0.60 -10.73 18.06
N SER A 449 0.17 -11.14 19.25
CA SER A 449 0.15 -10.28 20.44
C SER A 449 1.55 -10.05 21.06
N TYR A 450 2.58 -10.70 20.53
CA TYR A 450 3.96 -10.55 21.00
C TYR A 450 4.67 -9.41 20.26
N ARG A 451 5.13 -8.43 21.03
CA ARG A 451 6.00 -7.35 20.56
C ARG A 451 7.46 -7.77 20.65
N PHE A 452 8.29 -7.30 19.73
CA PHE A 452 9.74 -7.43 19.82
C PHE A 452 10.23 -6.63 21.03
N THR A 453 11.08 -7.28 21.80
CA THR A 453 11.68 -6.69 23.00
C THR A 453 12.93 -5.91 22.59
N LYS A 454 13.47 -5.13 23.53
CA LYS A 454 14.70 -4.37 23.28
C LYS A 454 15.85 -5.29 22.82
N THR A 455 16.04 -6.44 23.46
CA THR A 455 17.07 -7.42 23.10
C THR A 455 16.95 -7.91 21.66
N VAL A 456 15.72 -8.22 21.21
CA VAL A 456 15.45 -8.58 19.80
C VAL A 456 15.86 -7.46 18.85
N HIS A 457 15.53 -6.21 19.17
CA HIS A 457 15.93 -5.06 18.36
C HIS A 457 17.44 -4.83 18.36
N ASP A 458 18.10 -5.01 19.50
CA ASP A 458 19.55 -4.88 19.63
C ASP A 458 20.27 -5.99 18.83
N THR A 459 19.75 -7.23 18.83
CA THR A 459 20.23 -8.32 17.98
C THR A 459 20.12 -7.99 16.48
N ILE A 460 18.95 -7.52 16.03
CA ILE A 460 18.74 -7.13 14.61
C ILE A 460 19.70 -5.99 14.23
N LYS A 461 19.88 -5.01 15.12
CA LYS A 461 20.79 -3.89 14.92
C LYS A 461 22.25 -4.34 14.86
N MET A 462 22.64 -5.30 15.69
CA MET A 462 23.99 -5.88 15.68
C MET A 462 24.28 -6.52 14.31
N LEU A 463 23.40 -7.39 13.79
CA LEU A 463 23.58 -7.99 12.46
C LEU A 463 23.66 -6.95 11.34
N ARG A 464 22.84 -5.89 11.39
CA ARG A 464 22.91 -4.77 10.45
C ARG A 464 24.22 -4.00 10.54
N ASN A 465 24.85 -3.93 11.72
CA ASN A 465 26.14 -3.28 11.89
C ASN A 465 27.28 -4.14 11.35
N GLU A 466 27.24 -5.46 11.56
CA GLU A 466 28.22 -6.40 11.01
C GLU A 466 28.30 -6.29 9.48
N ARG A 467 27.16 -6.11 8.79
CA ARG A 467 27.13 -5.84 7.34
C ARG A 467 28.03 -4.68 6.92
N ASN A 468 28.10 -3.60 7.71
CA ASN A 468 28.92 -2.43 7.37
C ASN A 468 30.42 -2.72 7.53
N ASN A 469 30.78 -3.71 8.37
CA ASN A 469 32.14 -4.11 8.67
C ASN A 469 32.67 -5.23 7.77
N SER A 470 31.79 -6.03 7.15
CA SER A 470 32.15 -7.15 6.27
C SER A 470 32.64 -6.67 4.89
N ILE A 471 33.89 -6.21 4.80
CA ILE A 471 34.64 -6.16 3.55
C ILE A 471 36.06 -6.60 3.84
N PHE A 472 36.39 -7.87 3.63
CA PHE A 472 37.72 -8.37 3.24
C PHE A 472 37.56 -9.83 2.85
N ALA A 473 37.84 -10.18 1.58
CA ALA A 473 38.44 -11.44 1.11
C ALA A 473 38.18 -11.79 -0.37
N GLU A 474 38.03 -10.83 -1.30
CA GLU A 474 38.14 -11.15 -2.73
C GLU A 474 38.92 -10.00 -3.40
N ASP A 475 40.18 -10.28 -3.79
CA ASP A 475 41.00 -9.62 -4.84
C ASP A 475 42.53 -9.53 -4.58
N GLU A 476 43.13 -10.41 -3.75
CA GLU A 476 44.61 -10.58 -3.74
C GLU A 476 45.01 -12.05 -3.56
N GLU A 477 44.66 -12.96 -4.48
CA GLU A 477 45.33 -14.27 -4.54
C GLU A 477 45.17 -14.95 -5.92
N ASP A 478 45.68 -14.33 -6.98
CA ASP A 478 45.89 -15.02 -8.27
C ASP A 478 46.96 -14.31 -9.12
N ASP A 479 48.19 -14.17 -8.60
CA ASP A 479 49.32 -13.79 -9.47
C ASP A 479 50.70 -14.36 -9.08
N GLU A 480 50.73 -15.48 -8.33
CA GLU A 480 51.98 -16.25 -8.15
C GLU A 480 51.73 -17.76 -8.30
N ARG A 481 51.49 -18.22 -9.54
CA ARG A 481 51.81 -19.60 -9.92
C ARG A 481 53.12 -19.61 -10.71
N PRO A 482 54.21 -20.22 -10.19
CA PRO A 482 55.42 -20.39 -10.97
C PRO A 482 55.16 -21.38 -12.10
N THR A 483 55.48 -20.97 -13.32
CA THR A 483 55.50 -21.81 -14.51
C THR A 483 56.54 -22.91 -14.35
N CYS A 484 56.09 -24.15 -14.13
CA CYS A 484 56.94 -25.33 -14.33
C CYS A 484 56.99 -25.67 -15.82
N HIS A 485 58.18 -25.54 -16.40
CA HIS A 485 58.55 -26.09 -17.69
C HIS A 485 58.46 -27.62 -17.70
N LEU A 486 57.83 -28.16 -18.74
CA LEU A 486 58.20 -29.42 -19.38
C LEU A 486 58.25 -29.21 -20.90
#